data_AF-A0A453QTX1-F1
#
_entry.id   AF-A0A453QTX1-F1
#
_cell.length_a   1.000
_cell.length_b   1.000
_cell.length_c   1.000
_cell.angle_alpha   90.00
_cell.angle_beta   90.00
_cell.angle_gamma   90.00
#
_symmetry.space_group_name_H-M   'P 1'
#
loop_
_entity.id
_entity.type
_entity.pdbx_description
1 polymer ?
#
loop_
_entity_poly.entity_id
_entity_poly.type
_entity_poly.pdbx_seq_one_letter_code
_entity_poly.pdbx_strand_id
1 'polypeptide(L)'
;STSATSTCSRGCWGCHITDGGLLQITMAECVGKLTAISLWGLAGITDKGVVRLVSRAHSLQHLNIGGTFITDESLYAVANNCTNLKSIMLWSCRHVTAAGLVALVSKCPELECINVGGMRVSPESFAGLLSISPALRIRSVPEIVNASVQVS
;
A
#
# COMPACT_ATOMS: atom_id res chain seq x y z
N SER A 1 20.51 42.47 9.24
CA SER A 1 21.32 41.26 9.03
C SER A 1 20.64 40.11 9.76
N THR A 2 19.73 39.45 9.06
CA THR A 2 18.99 38.28 9.53
C THR A 2 19.77 37.01 9.19
N SER A 3 20.07 36.20 10.19
CA SER A 3 20.46 34.80 9.99
C SER A 3 19.85 33.98 11.13
N ALA A 4 18.59 33.58 10.93
CA ALA A 4 17.94 32.57 11.73
C ALA A 4 18.63 31.23 11.46
N THR A 5 19.12 30.62 12.53
CA THR A 5 19.72 29.29 12.54
C THR A 5 18.63 28.26 12.24
N SER A 6 18.70 27.66 11.06
CA SER A 6 17.85 26.55 10.64
C SER A 6 18.17 25.32 11.50
N THR A 7 17.30 25.02 12.45
CA THR A 7 17.22 23.71 13.10
C THR A 7 16.80 22.69 12.04
N CYS A 8 17.74 21.82 11.66
CA CYS A 8 17.50 20.73 10.72
C CYS A 8 16.66 19.65 11.43
N SER A 9 15.34 19.76 11.32
CA SER A 9 14.42 18.71 11.76
C SER A 9 14.47 17.54 10.79
N ARG A 10 14.84 16.38 11.34
CA ARG A 10 14.75 15.05 10.71
C ARG A 10 13.44 14.90 9.94
N GLY A 11 13.50 14.60 8.63
CA GLY A 11 12.42 13.88 7.94
C GLY A 11 11.75 14.49 6.70
N CYS A 12 12.38 15.39 5.93
CA CYS A 12 11.81 15.86 4.66
C CYS A 12 12.63 15.40 3.45
N TRP A 13 12.60 14.09 3.15
CA TRP A 13 12.87 13.62 1.77
C TRP A 13 11.57 13.74 0.98
N GLY A 14 11.15 14.99 0.78
CA GLY A 14 9.94 15.36 0.07
C GLY A 14 10.09 15.18 -1.44
N CYS A 15 9.97 13.95 -1.92
CA CYS A 15 9.37 13.78 -3.24
C CYS A 15 7.89 14.14 -3.07
N HIS A 16 7.51 15.34 -3.50
CA HIS A 16 6.15 15.90 -3.34
C HIS A 16 5.16 15.23 -4.32
N ILE A 17 5.26 13.91 -4.49
CA ILE A 17 4.36 13.12 -5.33
C ILE A 17 3.03 13.04 -4.60
N THR A 18 2.07 13.80 -5.10
CA THR A 18 0.67 13.82 -4.66
C THR A 18 -0.19 13.05 -5.65
N ASP A 19 -1.50 13.00 -5.40
CA ASP A 19 -2.49 12.51 -6.38
C ASP A 19 -2.35 13.17 -7.77
N GLY A 20 -1.81 14.40 -7.85
CA GLY A 20 -1.50 15.06 -9.13
C GLY A 20 -0.37 14.36 -9.89
N GLY A 21 0.64 13.84 -9.20
CA GLY A 21 1.70 13.02 -9.80
C GLY A 21 1.16 11.67 -10.29
N LEU A 22 0.29 11.02 -9.52
CA LEU A 22 -0.39 9.79 -9.95
C LEU A 22 -1.25 10.00 -11.19
N LEU A 23 -1.87 11.17 -11.34
CA LEU A 23 -2.63 11.49 -12.55
C LEU A 23 -1.75 11.43 -13.80
N GLN A 24 -0.51 11.95 -13.73
CA GLN A 24 0.41 11.90 -14.87
C GLN A 24 0.80 10.47 -15.21
N ILE A 25 1.09 9.65 -14.21
CA ILE A 25 1.35 8.21 -14.40
C ILE A 25 0.15 7.52 -15.04
N THR A 26 -1.06 7.87 -14.59
CA THR A 26 -2.32 7.33 -15.11
C THR A 26 -2.53 7.69 -16.59
N MET A 27 -2.02 8.84 -17.05
CA MET A 27 -2.17 9.27 -18.44
C MET A 27 -1.18 8.60 -19.41
N ALA A 28 -0.12 7.97 -18.91
CA ALA A 28 0.85 7.28 -19.75
C ALA A 28 0.22 6.11 -20.53
N GLU A 29 0.58 5.96 -21.81
CA GLU A 29 0.06 4.90 -22.68
C GLU A 29 0.36 3.50 -22.14
N CYS A 30 1.48 3.35 -21.44
CA CYS A 30 1.94 2.07 -20.89
C CYS A 30 1.31 1.70 -19.54
N VAL A 31 0.46 2.54 -18.94
CA VAL A 31 -0.08 2.29 -17.59
C VAL A 31 -0.84 0.96 -17.50
N GLY A 32 -1.51 0.53 -18.58
CA GLY A 32 -2.21 -0.76 -18.61
C GLY A 32 -1.30 -1.98 -18.54
N LYS A 33 0.01 -1.81 -18.79
CA LYS A 33 1.04 -2.85 -18.69
C LYS A 33 1.79 -2.82 -17.36
N LEU A 34 1.47 -1.88 -16.48
CA LEU A 34 2.13 -1.72 -15.19
C LEU A 34 1.86 -2.95 -14.32
N THR A 35 2.92 -3.67 -13.95
CA THR A 35 2.83 -4.88 -13.11
C THR A 35 3.18 -4.61 -11.65
N ALA A 36 3.98 -3.59 -11.38
CA ALA A 36 4.42 -3.25 -10.04
C ALA A 36 4.53 -1.74 -9.84
N ILE A 37 4.05 -1.25 -8.70
CA ILE A 37 4.27 0.15 -8.29
C ILE A 37 4.37 0.27 -6.77
N SER A 38 5.26 1.14 -6.32
CA SER A 38 5.40 1.51 -4.91
C SER A 38 5.19 3.00 -4.73
N LEU A 39 4.26 3.33 -3.84
CA LEU A 39 3.87 4.66 -3.37
C LEU A 39 4.15 4.81 -1.86
N TRP A 40 5.02 3.96 -1.32
CA TRP A 40 5.28 3.88 0.11
C TRP A 40 5.77 5.21 0.68
N GLY A 41 5.19 5.62 1.80
CA GLY A 41 5.57 6.84 2.53
C GLY A 41 5.15 8.15 1.85
N LEU A 42 4.45 8.09 0.71
CA LEU A 42 3.94 9.27 0.03
C LEU A 42 2.64 9.74 0.70
N ALA A 43 2.77 10.50 1.79
CA ALA A 43 1.64 11.00 2.58
C ALA A 43 0.66 11.91 1.79
N GLY A 44 1.09 12.45 0.64
CA GLY A 44 0.26 13.21 -0.28
C GLY A 44 -0.64 12.37 -1.20
N ILE A 45 -0.62 11.04 -1.05
CA ILE A 45 -1.44 10.09 -1.80
C ILE A 45 -2.68 9.72 -0.99
N THR A 46 -3.84 9.85 -1.62
CA THR A 46 -5.15 9.52 -1.04
C THR A 46 -5.90 8.50 -1.90
N ASP A 47 -7.09 8.10 -1.45
CA ASP A 47 -7.99 7.26 -2.24
C ASP A 47 -8.19 7.79 -3.66
N LYS A 48 -8.31 9.09 -3.84
CA LYS A 48 -8.52 9.69 -5.16
C LYS A 48 -7.40 9.36 -6.14
N GLY A 49 -6.16 9.35 -5.67
CA GLY A 49 -4.99 9.03 -6.50
C GLY A 49 -4.93 7.55 -6.84
N VAL A 50 -5.09 6.69 -5.83
CA VAL A 50 -5.06 5.24 -6.00
C VAL A 50 -6.19 4.75 -6.90
N VAL A 51 -7.43 5.19 -6.67
CA VAL A 51 -8.61 4.85 -7.48
C VAL A 51 -8.38 5.20 -8.95
N ARG A 52 -7.84 6.39 -9.24
CA ARG A 52 -7.51 6.81 -10.61
C ARG A 52 -6.44 5.93 -11.24
N LEU A 53 -5.36 5.64 -10.52
CA LEU A 53 -4.29 4.78 -11.03
C LEU A 53 -4.81 3.38 -11.39
N VAL A 54 -5.52 2.72 -10.46
CA VAL A 54 -5.98 1.34 -10.66
C VAL A 54 -7.09 1.23 -11.69
N SER A 55 -7.81 2.32 -11.99
CA SER A 55 -8.81 2.35 -13.07
C SER A 55 -8.25 2.08 -14.47
N ARG A 56 -6.92 2.18 -14.64
CA ARG A 56 -6.24 1.85 -15.91
C ARG A 56 -5.16 0.79 -15.77
N ALA A 57 -4.61 0.57 -14.57
CA ALA A 57 -3.54 -0.39 -14.30
C ALA A 57 -4.06 -1.82 -14.05
N HIS A 58 -4.77 -2.42 -15.02
CA HIS A 58 -5.41 -3.73 -14.86
C HIS A 58 -4.43 -4.92 -14.79
N SER A 59 -3.19 -4.75 -15.24
CA SER A 59 -2.15 -5.79 -15.20
C SER A 59 -1.35 -5.81 -13.89
N LEU A 60 -1.77 -5.02 -12.89
CA LEU A 60 -1.01 -4.83 -11.66
C LEU A 60 -0.99 -6.11 -10.81
N GLN A 61 0.22 -6.54 -10.44
CA GLN A 61 0.49 -7.73 -9.62
C GLN A 61 1.06 -7.35 -8.25
N HIS A 62 1.81 -6.25 -8.15
CA HIS A 62 2.48 -5.84 -6.91
C HIS A 62 2.18 -4.36 -6.60
N LEU A 63 1.49 -4.11 -5.49
CA LEU A 63 1.12 -2.76 -5.07
C LEU A 63 1.63 -2.46 -3.67
N ASN A 64 2.45 -1.42 -3.52
CA ASN A 64 2.81 -0.91 -2.20
C ASN A 64 2.24 0.49 -2.00
N ILE A 65 1.29 0.61 -1.08
CA ILE A 65 0.63 1.88 -0.71
C ILE A 65 0.73 2.14 0.80
N GLY A 66 1.70 1.51 1.46
CA GLY A 66 1.94 1.72 2.89
C GLY A 66 2.29 3.18 3.19
N GLY A 67 1.87 3.69 4.35
CA GLY A 67 2.17 5.05 4.79
C GLY A 67 1.47 6.15 3.99
N THR A 68 0.49 5.80 3.15
CA THR A 68 -0.38 6.74 2.43
C THR A 68 -1.67 7.00 3.23
N PHE A 69 -2.47 7.99 2.81
CA PHE A 69 -3.71 8.37 3.48
C PHE A 69 -4.94 7.79 2.75
N ILE A 70 -5.05 6.46 2.77
CA ILE A 70 -6.11 5.70 2.10
C ILE A 70 -7.09 5.04 3.08
N THR A 71 -8.28 4.69 2.57
CA THR A 71 -9.34 3.99 3.28
C THR A 71 -9.74 2.69 2.54
N ASP A 72 -10.83 2.06 2.97
CA ASP A 72 -11.40 0.91 2.26
C ASP A 72 -11.81 1.23 0.82
N GLU A 73 -12.03 2.51 0.47
CA GLU A 73 -12.33 2.95 -0.89
C GLU A 73 -11.22 2.52 -1.88
N SER A 74 -9.95 2.76 -1.52
CA SER A 74 -8.82 2.27 -2.32
C SER A 74 -8.84 0.75 -2.48
N LEU A 75 -9.13 0.00 -1.41
CA LEU A 75 -9.14 -1.46 -1.47
C LEU A 75 -10.28 -1.98 -2.33
N TYR A 76 -11.46 -1.38 -2.28
CA TYR A 76 -12.57 -1.74 -3.17
C TYR A 76 -12.22 -1.47 -4.64
N ALA A 77 -11.57 -0.34 -4.93
CA ALA A 77 -11.14 -0.02 -6.28
C ALA A 77 -10.05 -0.98 -6.79
N VAL A 78 -9.06 -1.31 -5.95
CA VAL A 78 -8.03 -2.32 -6.28
C VAL A 78 -8.69 -3.68 -6.55
N ALA A 79 -9.58 -4.12 -5.65
CA ALA A 79 -10.29 -5.39 -5.76
C ALA A 79 -11.10 -5.52 -7.05
N ASN A 80 -11.67 -4.41 -7.55
CA ASN A 80 -12.50 -4.41 -8.76
C ASN A 80 -11.70 -4.29 -10.06
N ASN A 81 -10.50 -3.70 -10.03
CA ASN A 81 -9.76 -3.36 -11.24
C ASN A 81 -8.45 -4.15 -11.44
N CYS A 82 -7.88 -4.69 -10.35
CA CYS A 82 -6.60 -5.40 -10.33
C CYS A 82 -6.79 -6.84 -9.83
N THR A 83 -7.55 -7.66 -10.56
CA THR A 83 -7.88 -9.04 -10.14
C THR A 83 -6.67 -9.99 -10.16
N ASN A 84 -5.61 -9.64 -10.89
CA ASN A 84 -4.35 -10.39 -10.98
C ASN A 84 -3.34 -9.99 -9.88
N LEU A 85 -3.78 -9.29 -8.83
CA LEU A 85 -2.91 -8.81 -7.77
C LEU A 85 -2.36 -9.98 -6.95
N LYS A 86 -1.04 -10.08 -6.85
CA LYS A 86 -0.30 -11.11 -6.11
C LYS A 86 0.20 -10.65 -4.76
N SER A 87 0.55 -9.38 -4.63
CA SER A 87 0.98 -8.83 -3.36
C SER A 87 0.55 -7.40 -3.13
N ILE A 88 0.12 -7.10 -1.92
CA ILE A 88 -0.19 -5.74 -1.48
C ILE A 88 0.45 -5.40 -0.14
N MET A 89 1.08 -4.23 -0.06
CA MET A 89 1.69 -3.72 1.17
C MET A 89 0.88 -2.53 1.70
N LEU A 90 0.30 -2.69 2.88
CA LEU A 90 -0.58 -1.70 3.53
C LEU A 90 -0.01 -1.18 4.85
N TRP A 91 1.31 -1.28 5.04
CA TRP A 91 1.98 -0.85 6.26
C TRP A 91 1.52 0.55 6.70
N SER A 92 1.09 0.70 7.95
CA SER A 92 0.63 1.98 8.52
C SER A 92 -0.56 2.65 7.79
N CYS A 93 -1.37 1.91 7.01
CA CYS A 93 -2.64 2.39 6.47
C CYS A 93 -3.73 2.34 7.54
N ARG A 94 -3.73 3.30 8.47
CA ARG A 94 -4.52 3.26 9.71
C ARG A 94 -6.04 3.38 9.53
N HIS A 95 -6.51 3.83 8.37
CA HIS A 95 -7.94 4.03 8.07
C HIS A 95 -8.54 2.88 7.25
N VAL A 96 -7.73 1.90 6.86
CA VAL A 96 -8.20 0.65 6.25
C VAL A 96 -8.72 -0.27 7.35
N THR A 97 -9.86 -0.90 7.10
CA THR A 97 -10.55 -1.79 8.03
C THR A 97 -10.55 -3.25 7.53
N ALA A 98 -11.07 -4.15 8.36
CA ALA A 98 -11.25 -5.56 7.97
C ALA A 98 -12.16 -5.72 6.74
N ALA A 99 -13.15 -4.83 6.54
CA ALA A 99 -14.07 -4.91 5.42
C ALA A 99 -13.35 -4.71 4.07
N GLY A 100 -12.46 -3.72 3.98
CA GLY A 100 -11.63 -3.50 2.79
C GLY A 100 -10.72 -4.70 2.50
N LEU A 101 -10.11 -5.29 3.54
CA LEU A 101 -9.26 -6.47 3.40
C LEU A 101 -10.06 -7.69 2.89
N VAL A 102 -11.25 -7.93 3.45
CA VAL A 102 -12.14 -9.03 3.01
C VAL A 102 -12.52 -8.85 1.54
N ALA A 103 -12.90 -7.65 1.12
CA ALA A 103 -13.25 -7.39 -0.28
C ALA A 103 -12.07 -7.63 -1.22
N LEU A 104 -10.86 -7.22 -0.81
CA LEU A 104 -9.63 -7.44 -1.58
C LEU A 104 -9.34 -8.94 -1.73
N VAL A 105 -9.29 -9.69 -0.63
CA VAL A 105 -9.01 -11.14 -0.65
C VAL A 105 -10.08 -11.92 -1.42
N SER A 106 -11.34 -11.47 -1.36
CA SER A 106 -12.46 -12.14 -2.06
C SER A 106 -12.43 -11.96 -3.59
N LYS A 107 -11.83 -10.88 -4.10
CA LYS A 107 -11.84 -10.57 -5.54
C LYS A 107 -10.49 -10.72 -6.24
N CYS A 108 -9.41 -10.88 -5.48
CA CYS A 108 -8.06 -11.13 -5.99
C CYS A 108 -7.65 -12.58 -5.69
N PRO A 109 -8.07 -13.57 -6.52
CA PRO A 109 -7.79 -14.99 -6.25
C PRO A 109 -6.29 -15.35 -6.32
N GLU A 110 -5.49 -14.55 -7.02
CA GLU A 110 -4.02 -14.71 -7.09
C GLU A 110 -3.28 -14.04 -5.92
N LEU A 111 -4.00 -13.45 -4.95
CA LEU A 111 -3.35 -12.72 -3.86
C LEU A 111 -2.63 -13.68 -2.90
N GLU A 112 -1.30 -13.65 -2.95
CA GLU A 112 -0.42 -14.51 -2.15
C GLU A 112 0.06 -13.82 -0.87
N CYS A 113 0.18 -12.49 -0.87
CA CYS A 113 0.86 -11.78 0.21
C CYS A 113 0.19 -10.44 0.55
N ILE A 114 -0.12 -10.23 1.82
CA ILE A 114 -0.61 -8.95 2.33
C ILE A 114 0.19 -8.53 3.56
N ASN A 115 0.66 -7.27 3.59
CA ASN A 115 1.23 -6.69 4.82
C ASN A 115 0.22 -5.77 5.50
N VAL A 116 -0.08 -6.05 6.77
CA VAL A 116 -1.07 -5.34 7.59
C VAL A 116 -0.45 -4.66 8.82
N GLY A 117 0.88 -4.57 8.88
CA GLY A 117 1.56 -4.01 10.04
C GLY A 117 1.28 -2.52 10.23
N GLY A 118 1.11 -2.06 11.47
CA GLY A 118 0.75 -0.66 11.76
C GLY A 118 -0.67 -0.26 11.37
N MET A 119 -1.52 -1.19 10.92
CA MET A 119 -2.96 -0.96 10.73
C MET A 119 -3.73 -1.08 12.06
N ARG A 120 -5.00 -0.68 12.07
CA ARG A 120 -5.89 -0.78 13.25
C ARG A 120 -6.81 -2.01 13.22
N VAL A 121 -6.49 -3.02 12.40
CA VAL A 121 -7.28 -4.24 12.25
C VAL A 121 -6.86 -5.28 13.31
N SER A 122 -7.84 -5.88 13.98
CA SER A 122 -7.58 -6.91 15.00
C SER A 122 -7.05 -8.21 14.36
N PRO A 123 -6.14 -8.94 15.03
CA PRO A 123 -5.68 -10.24 14.54
C PRO A 123 -6.79 -11.27 14.31
N GLU A 124 -7.89 -11.19 15.08
CA GLU A 124 -9.07 -12.04 14.92
C GLU A 124 -9.71 -11.91 13.53
N SER A 125 -9.66 -10.71 12.95
CA SER A 125 -10.19 -10.44 11.61
C SER A 125 -9.42 -11.23 10.52
N PHE A 126 -8.18 -11.65 10.79
CA PHE A 126 -7.35 -12.39 9.84
C PHE A 126 -7.82 -13.83 9.64
N ALA A 127 -8.51 -14.42 10.63
CA ALA A 127 -9.11 -15.75 10.47
C ALA A 127 -10.16 -15.78 9.33
N GLY A 128 -10.93 -14.70 9.20
CA GLY A 128 -11.87 -14.53 8.08
C GLY A 128 -11.17 -14.46 6.73
N LEU A 129 -10.04 -13.77 6.65
CA LEU A 129 -9.23 -13.69 5.42
C LEU A 129 -8.66 -15.06 5.04
N LEU A 130 -8.14 -15.82 6.01
CA LEU A 130 -7.60 -17.16 5.78
C LEU A 130 -8.68 -18.20 5.45
N SER A 131 -9.92 -17.98 5.90
CA SER A 131 -11.06 -18.82 5.49
C SER A 131 -11.42 -18.62 4.02
N ILE A 132 -11.22 -17.40 3.49
CA ILE A 132 -11.45 -17.07 2.08
C ILE A 132 -10.27 -17.55 1.21
N SER A 133 -9.04 -17.30 1.66
CA SER A 133 -7.81 -17.72 0.97
C SER A 133 -6.83 -18.38 1.96
N PRO A 134 -6.85 -19.72 2.09
CA PRO A 134 -5.99 -20.44 3.02
C PRO A 134 -4.50 -20.33 2.71
N ALA A 135 -4.14 -20.04 1.46
CA ALA A 135 -2.75 -19.87 1.02
C ALA A 135 -2.21 -18.43 1.25
N LEU A 136 -3.06 -17.49 1.67
CA LEU A 136 -2.68 -16.09 1.84
C LEU A 136 -1.66 -15.92 2.97
N ARG A 137 -0.50 -15.35 2.63
CA ARG A 137 0.53 -14.99 3.62
C ARG A 137 0.27 -13.57 4.16
N ILE A 138 -0.23 -13.50 5.38
CA ILE A 138 -0.43 -12.25 6.12
C ILE A 138 0.84 -11.90 6.90
N ARG A 139 1.44 -10.74 6.59
CA ARG A 139 2.61 -10.21 7.28
C ARG A 139 2.21 -9.06 8.19
N SER A 140 2.58 -9.14 9.47
CA SER A 140 2.64 -7.99 10.37
C SER A 140 4.09 -7.85 10.85
N VAL A 141 4.57 -6.63 11.11
CA VAL A 141 5.97 -6.35 11.52
C VAL A 141 5.86 -5.79 12.96
N PRO A 142 6.84 -6.07 13.85
CA PRO A 142 8.25 -6.11 13.52
C PRO A 142 8.96 -7.46 13.67
N GLU A 143 9.34 -8.10 12.57
CA GLU A 143 10.66 -8.73 12.53
C GLU A 143 11.69 -7.63 12.28
N ILE A 144 12.07 -6.93 13.35
CA ILE A 144 13.44 -6.42 13.44
C ILE A 144 14.27 -7.67 13.72
N VAL A 145 14.68 -8.39 12.68
CA VAL A 145 15.87 -9.24 12.82
C VAL A 145 17.02 -8.26 12.97
N ASN A 146 17.70 -8.34 14.11
CA ASN A 146 18.94 -7.62 14.39
C ASN A 146 19.88 -7.70 13.18
N ALA A 147 19.93 -6.64 12.39
CA ALA A 147 21.17 -6.26 11.72
C ALA A 147 22.11 -5.74 12.83
N SER A 148 22.72 -6.66 13.58
CA SER A 148 23.99 -6.54 14.34
C SER A 148 24.13 -7.68 15.37
N VAL A 149 24.35 -8.92 14.91
CA VAL A 149 25.36 -9.81 15.54
C VAL A 149 26.13 -10.51 14.41
N GLN A 150 26.90 -9.71 13.68
CA GLN A 150 28.23 -10.14 13.26
C GLN A 150 29.18 -9.07 13.80
N VAL A 151 29.61 -9.27 15.03
CA VAL A 151 30.93 -8.82 15.45
C VAL A 151 31.80 -10.05 15.25
N SER A 152 32.77 -9.91 14.36
CA SER A 152 33.91 -10.83 14.18
C SER A 152 34.61 -11.16 15.50
#